data_AF-A0A497CHG1-F1
#
_entry.id   AF-A0A497CHG1-F1
#
_cell.length_a   1.000
_cell.length_b   1.000
_cell.length_c   1.000
_cell.angle_alpha   90.00
_cell.angle_beta   90.00
_cell.angle_gamma   90.00
#
_symmetry.space_group_name_H-M   'P 1'
#
loop_
_entity.id
_entity.type
_entity.pdbx_description
1 polymer ?
#
loop_
_entity_poly.entity_id
_entity_poly.type
_entity_poly.pdbx_seq_one_letter_code
_entity_poly.pdbx_strand_id
1 'polypeptide(L)'
;MNKLKKKNPELILMLLHITLGFVIYILPISSKLISLFVIVLSILFILISKNKVLTVLIACAYVATSGVFFRMTDGLYFYELHKYLLIVFVFLGVILDNTKSNGYVYLFYVGILLLTVTLTTYNLNEEVRRMIAFNLAGPVSLGLIAFYFYKKKVSIFQLSKVLFYAILPIISLVVYLFFYAPNIKDVVIGTESNSVTSGGFGPNQVSTILGVGIFILFSRLLLNKFKGLQSVIELILLCFMLFRGIVTFSRGGILTAFVAIFLLILVTYIRGNKFFRIKINKTLFWSVTLGIGIWFYAVNRTSGLIEKRYENKNAAGIEKEDISTGRANLFLIEFEAFLEYPIFGIGVGKNKDYRFEKTGRLAATHNEISRLMAEHGSLGILAFLILFLTPLLFRLENKKNIYFYSFYILWLLTINHSAMRIAFPSFIYGLCLLDVNFKTDTKLQQPIIKE
;
A
#
# COMPACT_ATOMS: atom_id res chain seq x y z
N MET A 1 -23.91 35.61 -14.16
CA MET A 1 -24.07 34.13 -14.04
C MET A 1 -23.45 33.40 -15.24
N ASN A 2 -22.11 33.37 -15.37
CA ASN A 2 -21.43 32.58 -16.41
C ASN A 2 -19.99 32.19 -15.99
N LYS A 3 -19.87 31.56 -14.81
CA LYS A 3 -18.61 31.00 -14.29
C LYS A 3 -18.74 29.54 -13.83
N LEU A 4 -19.80 28.86 -14.22
CA LEU A 4 -19.97 27.41 -14.02
C LEU A 4 -19.57 26.68 -15.31
N LYS A 5 -18.69 25.68 -15.16
CA LYS A 5 -18.21 24.71 -16.17
C LYS A 5 -16.89 25.01 -16.89
N LYS A 6 -15.81 25.23 -16.13
CA LYS A 6 -14.63 24.38 -16.36
C LYS A 6 -14.78 23.19 -15.41
N LYS A 7 -15.28 22.05 -15.92
CA LYS A 7 -15.42 20.82 -15.11
C LYS A 7 -14.03 20.47 -14.58
N ASN A 8 -13.87 20.43 -13.26
CA ASN A 8 -12.65 19.92 -12.65
C ASN A 8 -12.73 18.38 -12.65
N PRO A 9 -11.99 17.68 -13.52
CA PRO A 9 -12.15 16.23 -13.70
C PRO A 9 -11.77 15.45 -12.44
N GLU A 10 -10.78 15.91 -11.67
CA GLU A 10 -10.38 15.27 -10.43
C GLU A 10 -11.51 15.33 -9.39
N LEU A 11 -12.14 16.49 -9.23
CA LEU A 11 -13.28 16.67 -8.33
C LEU A 11 -14.45 15.74 -8.69
N ILE A 12 -14.78 15.60 -9.99
CA ILE A 12 -15.84 14.71 -10.44
C ILE A 12 -15.52 13.25 -10.10
N LEU A 13 -14.27 12.82 -10.30
CA LEU A 13 -13.84 11.46 -9.98
C LEU A 13 -13.87 11.21 -8.47
N MET A 14 -13.49 12.18 -7.64
CA MET A 14 -13.59 12.06 -6.19
C MET A 14 -15.04 11.90 -5.74
N LEU A 15 -15.96 12.76 -6.24
CA LEU A 15 -17.38 12.68 -5.93
C LEU A 15 -17.99 11.35 -6.39
N LEU A 16 -17.62 10.87 -7.58
CA LEU A 16 -18.01 9.55 -8.07
C LEU A 16 -17.59 8.45 -7.08
N HIS A 17 -16.36 8.47 -6.57
CA HIS A 17 -15.89 7.44 -5.64
C HIS A 17 -16.54 7.52 -4.26
N ILE A 18 -16.95 8.72 -3.82
CA ILE A 18 -17.81 8.87 -2.64
C ILE A 18 -19.13 8.16 -2.88
N THR A 19 -19.77 8.40 -4.03
CA THR A 19 -21.03 7.73 -4.41
C THR A 19 -20.85 6.21 -4.52
N LEU A 20 -19.77 5.72 -5.13
CA LEU A 20 -19.51 4.28 -5.25
C LEU A 20 -19.37 3.59 -3.89
N GLY A 21 -18.70 4.21 -2.92
CA GLY A 21 -18.59 3.67 -1.56
C GLY A 21 -19.95 3.51 -0.89
N PHE A 22 -20.83 4.49 -1.06
CA PHE A 22 -22.20 4.45 -0.55
C PHE A 22 -23.10 3.44 -1.29
N VAL A 23 -23.02 3.39 -2.62
CA VAL A 23 -23.81 2.46 -3.45
C VAL A 23 -23.45 1.02 -3.11
N ILE A 24 -22.17 0.69 -2.93
CA ILE A 24 -21.75 -0.66 -2.55
C ILE A 24 -22.24 -1.04 -1.15
N TYR A 25 -22.33 -0.07 -0.23
CA TYR A 25 -22.90 -0.31 1.09
C TYR A 25 -24.41 -0.66 1.02
N ILE A 26 -25.20 0.10 0.26
CA ILE A 26 -26.65 -0.15 0.12
C ILE A 26 -26.95 -1.37 -0.73
N LEU A 27 -26.20 -1.57 -1.82
CA LEU A 27 -26.42 -2.62 -2.81
C LEU A 27 -25.13 -3.47 -2.95
N PRO A 28 -24.87 -4.44 -2.04
CA PRO A 28 -23.62 -5.21 -2.03
C PRO A 28 -23.29 -5.90 -3.35
N ILE A 29 -24.30 -6.37 -4.11
CA ILE A 29 -24.09 -7.02 -5.41
C ILE A 29 -23.40 -6.11 -6.43
N SER A 30 -23.49 -4.78 -6.27
CA SER A 30 -22.80 -3.81 -7.12
C SER A 30 -21.27 -3.90 -6.99
N SER A 31 -20.74 -4.40 -5.87
CA SER A 31 -19.29 -4.54 -5.66
C SER A 31 -18.64 -5.44 -6.72
N LYS A 32 -19.24 -6.60 -7.01
CA LYS A 32 -18.76 -7.52 -8.06
C LYS A 32 -18.83 -6.89 -9.44
N LEU A 33 -19.94 -6.20 -9.75
CA LEU A 33 -20.13 -5.54 -11.05
C LEU A 33 -19.11 -4.40 -11.27
N ILE A 34 -18.89 -3.58 -10.24
CA ILE A 34 -17.90 -2.49 -10.28
C ILE A 34 -16.49 -3.07 -10.38
N SER A 35 -16.17 -4.14 -9.64
CA SER A 35 -14.87 -4.82 -9.77
C SER A 35 -14.64 -5.34 -11.19
N LEU A 36 -15.63 -5.97 -11.82
CA LEU A 36 -15.55 -6.42 -13.22
C LEU A 36 -15.35 -5.23 -14.17
N PHE A 37 -16.10 -4.15 -13.98
CA PHE A 37 -15.98 -2.94 -14.78
C PHE A 37 -14.58 -2.33 -14.66
N VAL A 38 -13.99 -2.28 -13.47
CA VAL A 38 -12.62 -1.80 -13.23
C VAL A 38 -11.60 -2.63 -14.00
N ILE A 39 -11.76 -3.96 -14.06
CA ILE A 39 -10.87 -4.86 -14.80
C ILE A 39 -10.94 -4.55 -16.30
N VAL A 40 -12.14 -4.56 -16.86
CA VAL A 40 -12.36 -4.31 -18.30
C VAL A 40 -11.86 -2.92 -18.67
N LEU A 41 -12.22 -1.89 -17.89
CA LEU A 41 -11.79 -0.52 -18.13
C LEU A 41 -10.27 -0.37 -18.05
N SER A 42 -9.60 -1.02 -17.09
CA SER A 42 -8.15 -0.95 -16.94
C SER A 42 -7.43 -1.57 -18.14
N ILE A 43 -7.90 -2.73 -18.62
CA ILE A 43 -7.35 -3.40 -19.81
C ILE A 43 -7.57 -2.52 -21.05
N LEU A 44 -8.80 -2.07 -21.30
CA LEU A 44 -9.13 -1.20 -22.43
C LEU A 44 -8.31 0.10 -22.41
N PHE A 45 -8.13 0.70 -21.23
CA PHE A 45 -7.33 1.90 -21.08
C PHE A 45 -5.88 1.66 -21.50
N ILE A 46 -5.27 0.53 -21.09
CA ILE A 46 -3.92 0.12 -21.52
C ILE A 46 -3.85 -0.11 -23.02
N LEU A 47 -4.84 -0.77 -23.63
CA LEU A 47 -4.85 -1.07 -25.06
C LEU A 47 -4.95 0.20 -25.92
N ILE A 48 -5.81 1.15 -25.57
CA ILE A 48 -6.14 2.32 -26.41
C ILE A 48 -5.17 3.49 -26.18
N SER A 49 -4.60 3.63 -24.98
CA SER A 49 -3.74 4.77 -24.65
C SER A 49 -2.43 4.76 -25.44
N LYS A 50 -1.97 5.94 -25.88
CA LYS A 50 -0.65 6.09 -26.52
C LYS A 50 0.51 5.98 -25.54
N ASN A 51 0.35 6.49 -24.31
CA ASN A 51 1.39 6.44 -23.28
C ASN A 51 1.19 5.19 -22.41
N LYS A 52 1.81 4.08 -22.83
CA LYS A 52 1.68 2.78 -22.15
C LYS A 52 2.24 2.80 -20.73
N VAL A 53 3.39 3.43 -20.51
CA VAL A 53 4.01 3.54 -19.18
C VAL A 53 3.07 4.19 -18.18
N LEU A 54 2.56 5.39 -18.50
CA LEU A 54 1.66 6.13 -17.61
C LEU A 54 0.36 5.36 -17.36
N THR A 55 -0.19 4.76 -18.40
CA THR A 55 -1.46 4.05 -18.29
C THR A 55 -1.34 2.77 -17.46
N VAL A 56 -0.27 1.98 -17.64
CA VAL A 56 0.00 0.82 -16.79
C VAL A 56 0.22 1.24 -15.34
N LEU A 57 0.94 2.34 -15.10
CA LEU A 57 1.10 2.90 -13.75
C LEU A 57 -0.25 3.28 -13.12
N ILE A 58 -1.14 3.95 -13.86
CA ILE A 58 -2.48 4.33 -13.39
C ILE A 58 -3.34 3.09 -13.10
N ALA A 59 -3.34 2.09 -13.99
CA ALA A 59 -4.09 0.86 -13.81
C ALA A 59 -3.60 0.07 -12.58
N CYS A 60 -2.28 -0.07 -12.44
CA CYS A 60 -1.67 -0.69 -11.26
C CYS A 60 -1.98 0.09 -9.98
N ALA A 61 -1.94 1.43 -10.02
CA ALA A 61 -2.26 2.28 -8.88
C ALA A 61 -3.68 2.05 -8.38
N TYR A 62 -4.66 2.12 -9.29
CA TYR A 62 -6.07 1.93 -8.96
C TYR A 62 -6.36 0.52 -8.45
N VAL A 63 -5.88 -0.51 -9.16
CA VAL A 63 -6.10 -1.89 -8.74
C VAL A 63 -5.41 -2.16 -7.40
N ALA A 64 -4.13 -1.81 -7.24
CA ALA A 64 -3.39 -2.10 -6.02
C ALA A 64 -4.03 -1.51 -4.74
N THR A 65 -4.64 -0.33 -4.82
CA THR A 65 -5.32 0.31 -3.68
C THR A 65 -6.79 -0.09 -3.53
N SER A 66 -7.45 -0.55 -4.59
CA SER A 66 -8.84 -1.08 -4.51
C SER A 66 -8.95 -2.48 -3.91
N GLY A 67 -7.85 -3.24 -3.83
CA GLY A 67 -7.88 -4.65 -3.41
C GLY A 67 -8.47 -4.88 -2.02
N VAL A 68 -8.21 -3.98 -1.06
CA VAL A 68 -8.83 -4.07 0.28
C VAL A 68 -10.33 -3.83 0.21
N PHE A 69 -10.75 -2.81 -0.55
CA PHE A 69 -12.16 -2.45 -0.67
C PHE A 69 -12.99 -3.59 -1.30
N PHE A 70 -12.52 -4.16 -2.40
CA PHE A 70 -13.25 -5.26 -3.06
C PHE A 70 -13.15 -6.59 -2.29
N ARG A 71 -12.08 -6.84 -1.52
CA ARG A 71 -12.03 -8.03 -0.64
C ARG A 71 -13.00 -7.91 0.53
N MET A 72 -13.07 -6.72 1.14
CA MET A 72 -13.95 -6.43 2.26
C MET A 72 -15.43 -6.53 1.89
N THR A 73 -15.77 -6.30 0.62
CA THR A 73 -17.16 -6.26 0.13
C THR A 73 -17.51 -7.46 -0.76
N ASP A 74 -16.71 -8.53 -0.71
CA ASP A 74 -16.86 -9.74 -1.55
C ASP A 74 -17.00 -9.46 -3.06
N GLY A 75 -16.37 -8.38 -3.53
CA GLY A 75 -16.37 -7.93 -4.92
C GLY A 75 -15.38 -8.69 -5.81
N LEU A 76 -14.42 -9.42 -5.24
CA LEU A 76 -13.45 -10.20 -6.02
C LEU A 76 -14.03 -11.55 -6.48
N TYR A 77 -13.68 -11.95 -7.71
CA TYR A 77 -14.01 -13.29 -8.24
C TYR A 77 -13.16 -14.40 -7.61
N PHE A 78 -11.92 -14.08 -7.24
CA PHE A 78 -11.06 -14.95 -6.45
C PHE A 78 -10.09 -14.11 -5.62
N TYR A 79 -9.62 -14.66 -4.50
CA TYR A 79 -8.96 -13.89 -3.45
C TYR A 79 -7.71 -13.12 -3.95
N GLU A 80 -6.93 -13.73 -4.85
CA GLU A 80 -5.67 -13.15 -5.34
C GLU A 80 -5.77 -12.34 -6.63
N LEU A 81 -6.97 -12.11 -7.15
CA LEU A 81 -7.25 -11.47 -8.43
C LEU A 81 -6.38 -10.23 -8.69
N HIS A 82 -6.30 -9.32 -7.73
CA HIS A 82 -5.54 -8.08 -7.89
C HIS A 82 -4.04 -8.29 -8.11
N LYS A 83 -3.42 -9.29 -7.45
CA LYS A 83 -2.00 -9.60 -7.68
C LYS A 83 -1.78 -10.09 -9.10
N TYR A 84 -2.69 -10.93 -9.62
CA TYR A 84 -2.65 -11.39 -11.02
C TYR A 84 -2.94 -10.27 -12.02
N LEU A 85 -3.86 -9.34 -11.71
CA LEU A 85 -4.12 -8.17 -12.57
C LEU A 85 -2.87 -7.28 -12.73
N LEU A 86 -2.12 -7.07 -11.65
CA LEU A 86 -0.84 -6.34 -11.73
C LEU A 86 0.13 -7.03 -12.71
N ILE A 87 0.23 -8.36 -12.65
CA ILE A 87 1.04 -9.15 -13.59
C ILE A 87 0.56 -8.96 -15.03
N VAL A 88 -0.75 -9.08 -15.28
CA VAL A 88 -1.35 -8.89 -16.61
C VAL A 88 -1.09 -7.48 -17.15
N PHE A 89 -1.27 -6.44 -16.34
CA PHE A 89 -1.05 -5.06 -16.77
C PHE A 89 0.39 -4.79 -17.13
N VAL A 90 1.33 -5.33 -16.34
CA VAL A 90 2.76 -5.26 -16.65
C VAL A 90 3.08 -6.01 -17.93
N PHE A 91 2.55 -7.22 -18.11
CA PHE A 91 2.78 -8.01 -19.31
C PHE A 91 2.28 -7.28 -20.57
N LEU A 92 1.07 -6.72 -20.52
CA LEU A 92 0.56 -5.84 -21.58
C LEU A 92 1.47 -4.62 -21.78
N GLY A 93 1.97 -4.03 -20.70
CA GLY A 93 2.95 -2.96 -20.73
C GLY A 93 4.21 -3.36 -21.50
N VAL A 94 4.82 -4.48 -21.17
CA VAL A 94 6.05 -4.99 -21.81
C VAL A 94 5.85 -5.24 -23.31
N ILE A 95 4.68 -5.77 -23.72
CA ILE A 95 4.38 -6.06 -25.13
C ILE A 95 4.10 -4.78 -25.91
N LEU A 96 3.33 -3.86 -25.34
CA LEU A 96 2.77 -2.71 -26.06
C LEU A 96 3.62 -1.43 -25.95
N ASP A 97 4.49 -1.35 -24.94
CA ASP A 97 5.42 -0.24 -24.74
C ASP A 97 6.65 -0.41 -25.64
N ASN A 98 6.93 0.58 -26.47
CA ASN A 98 8.08 0.59 -27.36
C ASN A 98 9.42 0.80 -26.63
N THR A 99 9.41 1.01 -25.30
CA THR A 99 10.63 1.22 -24.51
C THR A 99 11.08 -0.07 -23.79
N LYS A 100 12.35 -0.44 -23.96
CA LYS A 100 12.94 -1.63 -23.32
C LYS A 100 12.90 -1.52 -21.79
N SER A 101 12.67 -2.65 -21.13
CA SER A 101 12.80 -2.80 -19.68
C SER A 101 14.21 -3.21 -19.30
N ASN A 102 14.80 -2.54 -18.31
CA ASN A 102 16.16 -2.80 -17.84
C ASN A 102 16.21 -3.56 -16.51
N GLY A 103 15.06 -3.94 -15.96
CA GLY A 103 14.95 -4.52 -14.62
C GLY A 103 15.25 -6.02 -14.55
N TYR A 104 16.14 -6.57 -15.38
CA TYR A 104 16.40 -8.02 -15.46
C TYR A 104 16.82 -8.65 -14.13
N VAL A 105 17.46 -7.87 -13.24
CA VAL A 105 17.77 -8.28 -11.86
C VAL A 105 16.52 -8.76 -11.09
N TYR A 106 15.34 -8.22 -11.41
CA TYR A 106 14.08 -8.63 -10.80
C TYR A 106 13.52 -9.92 -11.40
N LEU A 107 13.84 -10.25 -12.65
CA LEU A 107 13.55 -11.57 -13.21
C LEU A 107 14.45 -12.63 -12.56
N PHE A 108 15.72 -12.30 -12.31
CA PHE A 108 16.61 -13.15 -11.54
C PHE A 108 16.08 -13.40 -10.12
N TYR A 109 15.61 -12.35 -9.42
CA TYR A 109 14.91 -12.48 -8.15
C TYR A 109 13.71 -13.44 -8.22
N VAL A 110 12.83 -13.32 -9.23
CA VAL A 110 11.72 -14.27 -9.41
C VAL A 110 12.23 -15.69 -9.68
N GLY A 111 13.27 -15.83 -10.49
CA GLY A 111 13.92 -17.10 -10.78
C GLY A 111 14.44 -17.81 -9.53
N ILE A 112 15.07 -17.07 -8.61
CA ILE A 112 15.51 -17.61 -7.31
C ILE A 112 14.32 -18.18 -6.52
N LEU A 113 13.22 -17.44 -6.43
CA LEU A 113 12.04 -17.90 -5.70
C LEU A 113 11.43 -19.15 -6.34
N LEU A 114 11.37 -19.22 -7.67
CA LEU A 114 10.85 -20.40 -8.38
C LEU A 114 11.79 -21.61 -8.25
N LEU A 115 13.11 -21.40 -8.26
CA LEU A 115 14.09 -22.46 -8.10
C LEU A 115 13.93 -23.21 -6.77
N THR A 116 13.66 -22.50 -5.67
CA THR A 116 13.44 -23.16 -4.37
C THR A 116 12.20 -24.06 -4.36
N VAL A 117 11.16 -23.74 -5.15
CA VAL A 117 9.97 -24.60 -5.26
C VAL A 117 10.34 -25.93 -5.92
N THR A 118 11.19 -25.90 -6.95
CA THR A 118 11.59 -27.12 -7.66
C THR A 118 12.57 -27.97 -6.85
N LEU A 119 13.32 -27.35 -5.94
CA LEU A 119 14.30 -28.04 -5.09
C LEU A 119 13.71 -28.58 -3.78
N THR A 120 12.50 -28.14 -3.41
CA THR A 120 11.80 -28.65 -2.23
C THR A 120 10.94 -29.86 -2.61
N THR A 121 10.95 -30.89 -1.78
CA THR A 121 10.04 -32.03 -1.90
C THR A 121 8.61 -31.65 -1.50
N TYR A 122 7.66 -31.86 -2.43
CA TYR A 122 6.24 -31.63 -2.22
C TYR A 122 5.44 -32.88 -2.62
N ASN A 123 4.40 -33.19 -1.85
CA ASN A 123 3.34 -34.09 -2.30
C ASN A 123 2.42 -33.27 -3.22
N LEU A 124 2.70 -33.29 -4.53
CA LEU A 124 2.04 -32.44 -5.52
C LEU A 124 0.55 -32.81 -5.69
N ASN A 125 -0.30 -32.21 -4.86
CA ASN A 125 -1.75 -32.24 -4.98
C ASN A 125 -2.30 -30.83 -5.27
N GLU A 126 -3.62 -30.70 -5.41
CA GLU A 126 -4.26 -29.40 -5.65
C GLU A 126 -4.05 -28.40 -4.51
N GLU A 127 -4.11 -28.85 -3.27
CA GLU A 127 -3.97 -28.01 -2.10
C GLU A 127 -2.58 -27.37 -2.01
N VAL A 128 -1.53 -28.18 -2.20
CA VAL A 128 -0.14 -27.72 -2.23
C VAL A 128 0.09 -26.73 -3.37
N ARG A 129 -0.47 -26.98 -4.56
CA ARG A 129 -0.38 -26.02 -5.69
C ARG A 129 -1.03 -24.68 -5.35
N ARG A 130 -2.22 -24.68 -4.73
CA ARG A 130 -2.90 -23.45 -4.30
C ARG A 130 -2.13 -22.72 -3.20
N MET A 131 -1.54 -23.46 -2.26
CA MET A 131 -0.70 -22.91 -1.20
C MET A 131 0.56 -22.24 -1.77
N ILE A 132 1.29 -22.90 -2.67
CA ILE A 132 2.47 -22.33 -3.32
C ILE A 132 2.09 -21.07 -4.09
N ALA A 133 1.03 -21.13 -4.91
CA ALA A 133 0.55 -19.98 -5.68
C ALA A 133 0.16 -18.80 -4.76
N PHE A 134 -0.50 -19.07 -3.63
CA PHE A 134 -0.89 -18.04 -2.66
C PHE A 134 0.32 -17.32 -2.06
N ASN A 135 1.35 -18.07 -1.67
CA ASN A 135 2.56 -17.52 -1.05
C ASN A 135 3.47 -16.82 -2.07
N LEU A 136 3.50 -17.25 -3.33
CA LEU A 136 4.32 -16.62 -4.39
C LEU A 136 3.63 -15.49 -5.14
N ALA A 137 2.29 -15.41 -5.18
CA ALA A 137 1.58 -14.40 -5.95
C ALA A 137 2.02 -12.96 -5.59
N GLY A 138 2.29 -12.70 -4.29
CA GLY A 138 2.82 -11.43 -3.83
C GLY A 138 4.22 -11.17 -4.39
N PRO A 139 5.23 -11.95 -3.96
CA PRO A 139 6.61 -11.84 -4.43
C PRO A 139 6.77 -11.76 -5.95
N VAL A 140 6.08 -12.62 -6.71
CA VAL A 140 6.14 -12.65 -8.17
C VAL A 140 5.54 -11.40 -8.79
N SER A 141 4.38 -10.94 -8.30
CA SER A 141 3.79 -9.68 -8.79
C SER A 141 4.72 -8.48 -8.56
N LEU A 142 5.43 -8.44 -7.43
CA LEU A 142 6.42 -7.40 -7.14
C LEU A 142 7.61 -7.49 -8.10
N GLY A 143 8.15 -8.69 -8.32
CA GLY A 143 9.28 -8.89 -9.24
C GLY A 143 8.96 -8.42 -10.66
N LEU A 144 7.76 -8.73 -11.16
CA LEU A 144 7.34 -8.31 -12.50
C LEU A 144 7.05 -6.80 -12.58
N ILE A 145 6.36 -6.23 -11.59
CA ILE A 145 6.19 -4.77 -11.49
C ILE A 145 7.54 -4.06 -11.47
N ALA A 146 8.48 -4.56 -10.67
CA ALA A 146 9.82 -4.01 -10.55
C ALA A 146 10.60 -4.12 -11.86
N PHE A 147 10.55 -5.28 -12.53
CA PHE A 147 11.15 -5.50 -13.85
C PHE A 147 10.72 -4.44 -14.86
N TYR A 148 9.40 -4.18 -14.94
CA TYR A 148 8.87 -3.25 -15.93
C TYR A 148 9.08 -1.79 -15.56
N PHE A 149 8.90 -1.39 -14.29
CA PHE A 149 9.03 0.01 -13.87
C PHE A 149 10.47 0.47 -13.68
N TYR A 150 11.45 -0.44 -13.58
CA TYR A 150 12.84 -0.09 -13.35
C TYR A 150 13.39 0.90 -14.39
N LYS A 151 13.83 2.07 -13.90
CA LYS A 151 14.37 3.20 -14.69
C LYS A 151 13.39 3.76 -15.74
N LYS A 152 12.08 3.46 -15.65
CA LYS A 152 11.07 4.09 -16.54
C LYS A 152 10.95 5.56 -16.23
N LYS A 153 10.97 6.38 -17.29
CA LYS A 153 10.90 7.83 -17.18
C LYS A 153 9.47 8.29 -17.01
N VAL A 154 9.21 9.08 -15.97
CA VAL A 154 7.92 9.73 -15.75
C VAL A 154 8.14 11.18 -15.32
N SER A 155 7.23 12.07 -15.68
CA SER A 155 7.25 13.43 -15.13
C SER A 155 6.67 13.46 -13.71
N ILE A 156 7.03 14.47 -12.92
CA ILE A 156 6.42 14.68 -11.61
C ILE A 156 4.89 14.86 -11.69
N PHE A 157 4.39 15.44 -12.78
CA PHE A 157 2.95 15.59 -13.03
C PHE A 157 2.27 14.24 -13.31
N GLN A 158 2.93 13.38 -14.09
CA GLN A 158 2.48 12.02 -14.33
C GLN A 158 2.44 11.21 -13.04
N LEU A 159 3.48 11.29 -12.21
CA LEU A 159 3.49 10.62 -10.90
C LEU A 159 2.39 11.17 -9.97
N SER A 160 2.16 12.48 -9.94
CA SER A 160 1.04 13.08 -9.20
C SER A 160 -0.31 12.55 -9.68
N LYS A 161 -0.49 12.37 -11.00
CA LYS A 161 -1.67 11.74 -11.58
C LYS A 161 -1.81 10.27 -11.15
N VAL A 162 -0.74 9.49 -11.15
CA VAL A 162 -0.73 8.10 -10.67
C VAL A 162 -1.18 8.02 -9.21
N LEU A 163 -0.65 8.89 -8.34
CA LEU A 163 -1.08 8.98 -6.93
C LEU A 163 -2.54 9.43 -6.80
N PHE A 164 -3.02 10.30 -7.67
CA PHE A 164 -4.44 10.69 -7.70
C PHE A 164 -5.35 9.49 -8.03
N TYR A 165 -5.02 8.66 -9.02
CA TYR A 165 -5.82 7.46 -9.29
C TYR A 165 -5.70 6.40 -8.18
N ALA A 166 -4.57 6.37 -7.47
CA ALA A 166 -4.41 5.51 -6.29
C ALA A 166 -5.36 5.88 -5.13
N ILE A 167 -5.66 7.17 -4.91
CA ILE A 167 -6.54 7.60 -3.80
C ILE A 167 -8.02 7.31 -4.07
N LEU A 168 -8.44 7.26 -5.34
CA LEU A 168 -9.85 7.11 -5.71
C LEU A 168 -10.56 5.92 -5.05
N PRO A 169 -10.09 4.66 -5.14
CA PRO A 169 -10.76 3.55 -4.46
C PRO A 169 -10.63 3.61 -2.92
N ILE A 170 -9.63 4.32 -2.38
CA ILE A 170 -9.48 4.56 -0.94
C ILE A 170 -10.58 5.51 -0.44
N ILE A 171 -11.04 6.44 -1.28
CA ILE A 171 -12.21 7.27 -0.99
C ILE A 171 -13.46 6.40 -0.86
N SER A 172 -13.68 5.46 -1.79
CA SER A 172 -14.80 4.52 -1.69
C SER A 172 -14.71 3.65 -0.44
N LEU A 173 -13.50 3.17 -0.10
CA LEU A 173 -13.23 2.42 1.13
C LEU A 173 -13.63 3.20 2.39
N VAL A 174 -13.14 4.44 2.55
CA VAL A 174 -13.40 5.22 3.78
C VAL A 174 -14.88 5.59 3.92
N VAL A 175 -15.57 5.85 2.80
CA VAL A 175 -17.01 6.10 2.80
C VAL A 175 -17.79 4.86 3.18
N TYR A 176 -17.46 3.69 2.62
CA TYR A 176 -18.07 2.43 3.03
C TYR A 176 -17.89 2.16 4.53
N LEU A 177 -16.67 2.35 5.05
CA LEU A 177 -16.36 2.16 6.47
C LEU A 177 -17.22 3.05 7.38
N PHE A 178 -17.48 4.29 6.96
CA PHE A 178 -18.34 5.22 7.70
C PHE A 178 -19.76 4.70 7.85
N PHE A 179 -20.34 4.14 6.78
CA PHE A 179 -21.70 3.58 6.83
C PHE A 179 -21.75 2.20 7.50
N TYR A 180 -20.71 1.39 7.35
CA TYR A 180 -20.64 0.05 7.96
C TYR A 180 -20.59 0.08 9.48
N ALA A 181 -19.81 1.01 10.05
CA ALA A 181 -19.69 1.19 11.49
C ALA A 181 -19.79 2.69 11.84
N PRO A 182 -21.02 3.25 11.92
CA PRO A 182 -21.23 4.67 12.14
C PRO A 182 -20.96 5.08 13.59
N ASN A 183 -21.32 4.23 14.56
CA ASN A 183 -21.02 4.45 15.97
C ASN A 183 -19.88 3.53 16.44
N ILE A 184 -18.68 4.11 16.56
CA ILE A 184 -17.48 3.37 17.00
C ILE A 184 -17.61 2.90 18.47
N LYS A 185 -18.33 3.63 19.32
CA LYS A 185 -18.44 3.29 20.75
C LYS A 185 -19.11 1.94 20.97
N ASP A 186 -20.06 1.58 20.12
CA ASP A 186 -20.88 0.39 20.31
C ASP A 186 -20.14 -0.90 19.90
N VAL A 187 -19.10 -0.78 19.08
CA VAL A 187 -18.39 -1.92 18.47
C VAL A 187 -16.98 -2.14 19.03
N VAL A 188 -16.49 -1.21 19.86
CA VAL A 188 -15.14 -1.30 20.46
C VAL A 188 -15.26 -1.75 21.90
N ILE A 189 -14.99 -3.03 22.14
CA ILE A 189 -15.08 -3.68 23.46
C ILE A 189 -13.73 -4.00 24.09
N GLY A 190 -12.61 -3.73 23.40
CA GLY A 190 -11.26 -4.04 23.88
C GLY A 190 -10.16 -3.30 23.16
N THR A 191 -8.90 -3.65 23.44
CA THR A 191 -7.72 -2.98 22.87
C THR A 191 -7.06 -3.73 21.72
N GLU A 192 -7.64 -4.85 21.28
CA GLU A 192 -7.15 -5.55 20.09
C GLU A 192 -7.54 -4.85 18.79
N SER A 193 -6.86 -5.20 17.71
CA SER A 193 -7.23 -4.74 16.37
C SER A 193 -8.66 -5.17 16.05
N ASN A 194 -9.47 -4.24 15.52
CA ASN A 194 -10.92 -4.41 15.47
C ASN A 194 -11.41 -4.59 14.02
N SER A 195 -11.96 -5.77 13.72
CA SER A 195 -12.47 -6.12 12.39
C SER A 195 -13.74 -5.32 12.04
N VAL A 196 -14.63 -5.05 13.00
CA VAL A 196 -15.89 -4.33 12.77
C VAL A 196 -15.63 -2.89 12.36
N THR A 197 -14.73 -2.18 13.05
CA THR A 197 -14.30 -0.83 12.63
C THR A 197 -13.49 -0.84 11.32
N SER A 198 -13.08 -2.02 10.87
CA SER A 198 -12.39 -2.28 9.60
C SER A 198 -13.30 -2.89 8.54
N GLY A 199 -14.63 -2.76 8.67
CA GLY A 199 -15.59 -3.21 7.66
C GLY A 199 -15.79 -4.73 7.61
N GLY A 200 -15.51 -5.44 8.70
CA GLY A 200 -15.49 -6.90 8.75
C GLY A 200 -14.23 -7.53 8.16
N PHE A 201 -13.27 -6.73 7.69
CA PHE A 201 -12.03 -7.20 7.06
C PHE A 201 -10.79 -7.04 7.96
N GLY A 202 -9.65 -7.51 7.46
CA GLY A 202 -8.36 -7.48 8.16
C GLY A 202 -7.91 -6.05 8.54
N PRO A 203 -7.83 -5.70 9.84
CA PRO A 203 -7.52 -4.34 10.28
C PRO A 203 -6.13 -3.87 9.87
N ASN A 204 -5.16 -4.79 9.74
CA ASN A 204 -3.82 -4.47 9.24
C ASN A 204 -3.88 -3.94 7.81
N GLN A 205 -4.58 -4.63 6.91
CA GLN A 205 -4.70 -4.25 5.52
C GLN A 205 -5.50 -2.97 5.33
N VAL A 206 -6.59 -2.80 6.10
CA VAL A 206 -7.39 -1.57 6.09
C VAL A 206 -6.56 -0.37 6.56
N SER A 207 -5.87 -0.50 7.70
CA SER A 207 -4.96 0.54 8.21
C SER A 207 -3.84 0.85 7.24
N THR A 208 -3.23 -0.15 6.58
CA THR A 208 -2.22 0.07 5.54
C THR A 208 -2.76 0.98 4.42
N ILE A 209 -3.91 0.62 3.82
CA ILE A 209 -4.46 1.38 2.68
C ILE A 209 -4.95 2.77 3.09
N LEU A 210 -5.56 2.92 4.29
CA LEU A 210 -5.91 4.25 4.80
C LEU A 210 -4.65 5.09 5.07
N GLY A 211 -3.59 4.49 5.61
CA GLY A 211 -2.27 5.12 5.78
C GLY A 211 -1.69 5.65 4.45
N VAL A 212 -1.80 4.86 3.39
CA VAL A 212 -1.40 5.29 2.03
C VAL A 212 -2.26 6.47 1.57
N GLY A 213 -3.57 6.44 1.84
CA GLY A 213 -4.46 7.55 1.51
C GLY A 213 -4.09 8.84 2.23
N ILE A 214 -3.76 8.75 3.53
CA ILE A 214 -3.26 9.86 4.35
C ILE A 214 -1.96 10.42 3.74
N PHE A 215 -1.01 9.55 3.40
CA PHE A 215 0.24 9.97 2.76
C PHE A 215 0.00 10.69 1.43
N ILE A 216 -0.86 10.16 0.56
CA ILE A 216 -1.18 10.78 -0.74
C ILE A 216 -1.81 12.15 -0.55
N LEU A 217 -2.87 12.25 0.27
CA LEU A 217 -3.57 13.52 0.52
C LEU A 217 -2.66 14.55 1.19
N PHE A 218 -1.85 14.14 2.16
CA PHE A 218 -0.85 15.02 2.77
C PHE A 218 0.17 15.52 1.74
N SER A 219 0.69 14.62 0.89
CA SER A 219 1.65 15.02 -0.14
C SER A 219 1.05 16.03 -1.13
N ARG A 220 -0.23 15.89 -1.47
CA ARG A 220 -0.97 16.83 -2.32
C ARG A 220 -1.18 18.16 -1.60
N LEU A 221 -1.55 18.16 -0.33
CA LEU A 221 -1.66 19.37 0.48
C LEU A 221 -0.33 20.14 0.54
N LEU A 222 0.78 19.41 0.68
CA LEU A 222 2.13 19.97 0.75
C LEU A 222 2.60 20.52 -0.60
N LEU A 223 2.38 19.79 -1.70
CA LEU A 223 2.98 20.11 -3.01
C LEU A 223 2.05 20.93 -3.92
N ASN A 224 0.74 20.70 -3.88
CA ASN A 224 -0.23 21.42 -4.71
C ASN A 224 -0.64 22.76 -4.08
N LYS A 225 -1.24 23.65 -4.87
CA LYS A 225 -1.83 24.90 -4.36
C LYS A 225 -3.22 24.59 -3.77
N PHE A 226 -3.44 24.96 -2.51
CA PHE A 226 -4.74 24.84 -1.86
C PHE A 226 -5.72 25.84 -2.47
N LYS A 227 -6.66 25.39 -3.33
CA LYS A 227 -7.60 26.27 -4.04
C LYS A 227 -8.93 25.58 -4.37
N GLY A 228 -10.03 26.23 -3.97
CA GLY A 228 -11.39 25.84 -4.35
C GLY A 228 -11.91 24.60 -3.63
N LEU A 229 -13.08 24.12 -4.09
CA LEU A 229 -13.83 23.04 -3.44
C LEU A 229 -13.03 21.72 -3.36
N GLN A 230 -12.20 21.42 -4.36
CA GLN A 230 -11.40 20.20 -4.37
C GLN A 230 -10.47 20.12 -3.15
N SER A 231 -9.72 21.16 -2.83
CA SER A 231 -8.78 21.14 -1.70
C SER A 231 -9.49 21.02 -0.34
N VAL A 232 -10.72 21.54 -0.24
CA VAL A 232 -11.57 21.36 0.95
C VAL A 232 -12.00 19.91 1.10
N ILE A 233 -12.43 19.27 0.01
CA ILE A 233 -12.80 17.84 0.04
C ILE A 233 -11.58 16.97 0.35
N GLU A 234 -10.42 17.25 -0.25
CA GLU A 234 -9.17 16.54 0.07
C GLU A 234 -8.81 16.66 1.56
N LEU A 235 -9.00 17.83 2.17
CA LEU A 235 -8.77 18.04 3.60
C LEU A 235 -9.78 17.26 4.46
N ILE A 236 -11.07 17.29 4.12
CA ILE A 236 -12.10 16.52 4.84
C ILE A 236 -11.80 15.02 4.76
N LEU A 237 -11.43 14.52 3.57
CA LEU A 237 -11.06 13.12 3.36
C LEU A 237 -9.79 12.76 4.16
N LEU A 238 -8.81 13.65 4.26
CA LEU A 238 -7.62 13.45 5.09
C LEU A 238 -8.02 13.26 6.57
N CYS A 239 -8.91 14.11 7.09
CA CYS A 239 -9.43 13.96 8.46
C CYS A 239 -10.14 12.62 8.65
N PHE A 240 -11.02 12.25 7.71
CA PHE A 240 -11.80 11.02 7.77
C PHE A 240 -10.91 9.77 7.71
N MET A 241 -9.94 9.75 6.80
CA MET A 241 -9.00 8.63 6.68
C MET A 241 -8.10 8.51 7.91
N LEU A 242 -7.65 9.62 8.49
CA LEU A 242 -6.88 9.60 9.73
C LEU A 242 -7.71 9.06 10.90
N PHE A 243 -8.93 9.56 11.08
CA PHE A 243 -9.84 9.05 12.12
C PHE A 243 -10.14 7.57 11.94
N ARG A 244 -10.61 7.16 10.75
CA ARG A 244 -10.93 5.75 10.44
C ARG A 244 -9.72 4.86 10.56
N GLY A 245 -8.55 5.34 10.16
CA GLY A 245 -7.29 4.64 10.28
C GLY A 245 -6.92 4.34 11.73
N ILE A 246 -7.01 5.33 12.62
CA ILE A 246 -6.74 5.17 14.06
C ILE A 246 -7.71 4.16 14.69
N VAL A 247 -9.02 4.30 14.43
CA VAL A 247 -10.04 3.44 15.08
C VAL A 247 -10.10 2.01 14.53
N THR A 248 -9.23 1.63 13.58
CA THR A 248 -8.99 0.20 13.25
C THR A 248 -8.26 -0.56 14.37
N PHE A 249 -7.68 0.17 15.35
CA PHE A 249 -6.80 -0.39 16.38
C PHE A 249 -5.55 -1.12 15.80
N SER A 250 -5.22 -0.86 14.54
CA SER A 250 -4.02 -1.36 13.86
C SER A 250 -3.02 -0.22 13.63
N ARG A 251 -1.96 -0.22 14.44
CA ARG A 251 -0.96 0.86 14.48
C ARG A 251 -0.02 0.86 13.27
N GLY A 252 0.23 -0.31 12.69
CA GLY A 252 1.28 -0.51 11.67
C GLY A 252 1.11 0.37 10.44
N GLY A 253 -0.10 0.44 9.87
CA GLY A 253 -0.38 1.24 8.68
C GLY A 253 -0.26 2.76 8.91
N ILE A 254 -0.77 3.24 10.03
CA ILE A 254 -0.70 4.66 10.42
C ILE A 254 0.72 5.10 10.73
N LEU A 255 1.47 4.30 11.50
CA LEU A 255 2.87 4.57 11.78
C LEU A 255 3.70 4.60 10.49
N THR A 256 3.47 3.63 9.59
CA THR A 256 4.14 3.56 8.28
C THR A 256 3.89 4.82 7.46
N ALA A 257 2.65 5.34 7.46
CA ALA A 257 2.30 6.58 6.79
C ALA A 257 3.00 7.80 7.39
N PHE A 258 3.07 7.91 8.73
CA PHE A 258 3.74 9.02 9.41
C PHE A 258 5.25 9.02 9.15
N VAL A 259 5.91 7.86 9.15
CA VAL A 259 7.33 7.76 8.78
C VAL A 259 7.52 8.17 7.31
N ALA A 260 6.65 7.74 6.41
CA ALA A 260 6.72 8.14 5.00
C ALA A 260 6.50 9.64 4.77
N ILE A 261 5.56 10.26 5.51
CA ILE A 261 5.31 11.71 5.52
C ILE A 261 6.53 12.45 6.06
N PHE A 262 7.11 11.99 7.17
CA PHE A 262 8.32 12.57 7.75
C PHE A 262 9.48 12.59 6.74
N LEU A 263 9.73 11.48 6.05
CA LEU A 263 10.77 11.41 5.02
C LEU A 263 10.48 12.34 3.83
N LEU A 264 9.21 12.47 3.41
CA LEU A 264 8.83 13.41 2.36
C LEU A 264 9.11 14.85 2.79
N ILE A 265 8.73 15.21 4.02
CA ILE A 265 8.98 16.53 4.60
C ILE A 265 10.49 16.78 4.64
N LEU A 266 11.28 15.84 5.17
CA LEU A 266 12.74 15.98 5.27
C LEU A 266 13.37 16.25 3.91
N VAL A 267 13.10 15.41 2.91
CA VAL A 267 13.65 15.54 1.56
C VAL A 267 13.24 16.87 0.91
N THR A 268 11.96 17.22 1.00
CA THR A 268 11.43 18.43 0.36
C THR A 268 11.81 19.71 1.10
N TYR A 269 12.05 19.65 2.41
CA TYR A 269 12.56 20.77 3.21
C TYR A 269 14.01 21.08 2.87
N ILE A 270 14.87 20.05 2.78
CA ILE A 270 16.28 20.20 2.41
C ILE A 270 16.39 20.82 1.01
N ARG A 271 15.64 20.30 0.02
CA ARG A 271 15.70 20.75 -1.38
C ARG A 271 14.87 22.00 -1.68
N GLY A 272 13.93 22.35 -0.82
CA GLY A 272 12.99 23.46 -1.03
C GLY A 272 13.63 24.84 -0.83
N ASN A 273 13.18 25.83 -1.61
CA ASN A 273 13.55 27.23 -1.39
C ASN A 273 12.89 27.81 -0.11
N LYS A 274 13.31 29.00 0.32
CA LYS A 274 12.81 29.65 1.55
C LYS A 274 11.28 29.76 1.59
N PHE A 275 10.65 30.13 0.47
CA PHE A 275 9.20 30.26 0.38
C PHE A 275 8.50 28.90 0.57
N PHE A 276 9.03 27.84 -0.06
CA PHE A 276 8.51 26.50 0.08
C PHE A 276 8.71 25.94 1.50
N ARG A 277 9.83 26.22 2.17
CA ARG A 277 10.04 25.85 3.58
C ARG A 277 9.02 26.52 4.52
N ILE A 278 8.67 27.79 4.27
CA ILE A 278 7.59 28.46 5.01
C ILE A 278 6.24 27.75 4.77
N LYS A 279 5.96 27.34 3.53
CA LYS A 279 4.77 26.55 3.22
C LYS A 279 4.76 25.23 3.99
N ILE A 280 5.87 24.48 3.99
CA ILE A 280 6.02 23.23 4.76
C ILE A 280 5.70 23.48 6.23
N ASN A 281 6.31 24.49 6.87
CA ASN A 281 6.09 24.79 8.28
C ASN A 281 4.61 25.09 8.58
N LYS A 282 3.95 25.88 7.73
CA LYS A 282 2.51 26.16 7.87
C LYS A 282 1.67 24.90 7.70
N THR A 283 1.93 24.10 6.67
CA THR A 283 1.21 22.83 6.45
C THR A 283 1.41 21.87 7.62
N LEU A 284 2.63 21.77 8.15
CA LEU A 284 2.95 20.93 9.30
C LEU A 284 2.21 21.39 10.55
N PHE A 285 2.27 22.68 10.88
CA PHE A 285 1.55 23.26 12.02
C PHE A 285 0.06 22.92 11.97
N TRP A 286 -0.62 23.23 10.86
CA TRP A 286 -2.04 22.94 10.71
C TRP A 286 -2.36 21.45 10.73
N SER A 287 -1.52 20.60 10.15
CA SER A 287 -1.72 19.15 10.14
C SER A 287 -1.56 18.55 11.54
N VAL A 288 -0.62 19.04 12.34
CA VAL A 288 -0.44 18.61 13.74
C VAL A 288 -1.62 19.07 14.59
N THR A 289 -2.04 20.33 14.50
CA THR A 289 -3.22 20.84 15.20
C THR A 289 -4.48 20.01 14.88
N LEU A 290 -4.70 19.72 13.60
CA LEU A 290 -5.80 18.88 13.14
C LEU A 290 -5.66 17.43 13.67
N GLY A 291 -4.46 16.87 13.62
CA GLY A 291 -4.17 15.52 14.11
C GLY A 291 -4.45 15.35 15.60
N ILE A 292 -4.10 16.35 16.42
CA ILE A 292 -4.43 16.39 17.85
C ILE A 292 -5.95 16.38 18.05
N GLY A 293 -6.69 17.20 17.30
CA GLY A 293 -8.16 17.21 17.37
C GLY A 293 -8.77 15.86 17.01
N ILE A 294 -8.24 15.20 15.97
CA ILE A 294 -8.70 13.86 15.54
C ILE A 294 -8.34 12.80 16.58
N TRP A 295 -7.18 12.90 17.23
CA TRP A 295 -6.80 12.01 18.33
C TRP A 295 -7.79 12.10 19.49
N PHE A 296 -8.08 13.31 19.99
CA PHE A 296 -9.07 13.50 21.05
C PHE A 296 -10.47 13.02 20.66
N TYR A 297 -10.86 13.26 19.40
CA TYR A 297 -12.10 12.71 18.87
C TYR A 297 -12.11 11.18 18.86
N ALA A 298 -11.01 10.53 18.47
CA ALA A 298 -10.88 9.08 18.49
C ALA A 298 -10.91 8.51 19.92
N VAL A 299 -10.23 9.15 20.88
CA VAL A 299 -10.29 8.79 22.31
C VAL A 299 -11.73 8.85 22.81
N ASN A 300 -12.44 9.93 22.52
CA ASN A 300 -13.85 10.06 22.88
C ASN A 300 -14.70 8.96 22.24
N ARG A 301 -14.52 8.69 20.94
CA ARG A 301 -15.31 7.71 20.17
C ARG A 301 -14.96 6.24 20.47
N THR A 302 -13.95 5.98 21.28
CA THR A 302 -13.54 4.64 21.70
C THR A 302 -13.56 4.47 23.22
N SER A 303 -14.14 5.42 23.96
CA SER A 303 -14.19 5.40 25.42
C SER A 303 -12.81 5.22 26.07
N GLY A 304 -11.77 5.83 25.48
CA GLY A 304 -10.38 5.73 25.96
C GLY A 304 -9.65 4.43 25.59
N LEU A 305 -10.29 3.46 24.95
CA LEU A 305 -9.64 2.19 24.60
C LEU A 305 -8.53 2.36 23.57
N ILE A 306 -8.63 3.37 22.69
CA ILE A 306 -7.57 3.65 21.73
C ILE A 306 -6.28 4.11 22.39
N GLU A 307 -6.38 4.89 23.47
CA GLU A 307 -5.22 5.35 24.24
C GLU A 307 -4.52 4.15 24.87
N LYS A 308 -5.29 3.29 25.56
CA LYS A 308 -4.79 2.02 26.11
C LYS A 308 -4.11 1.16 25.04
N ARG A 309 -4.67 1.06 23.83
CA ARG A 309 -4.03 0.33 22.72
C ARG A 309 -2.68 0.93 22.34
N TYR A 310 -2.57 2.26 22.24
CA TYR A 310 -1.32 2.91 21.86
C TYR A 310 -0.28 2.88 22.99
N GLU A 311 -0.72 2.82 24.24
CA GLU A 311 0.13 2.60 25.43
C GLU A 311 0.48 1.11 25.69
N ASN A 312 0.09 0.18 24.80
CA ASN A 312 0.27 -1.27 24.98
C ASN A 312 -0.43 -1.85 26.23
N LYS A 313 -1.52 -1.24 26.66
CA LYS A 313 -2.34 -1.72 27.77
C LYS A 313 -3.53 -2.55 27.30
N ASN A 314 -3.99 -3.47 28.14
CA ASN A 314 -5.27 -4.15 27.95
C ASN A 314 -6.45 -3.22 28.30
N ALA A 315 -7.68 -3.70 28.14
CA ALA A 315 -8.88 -2.90 28.44
C ALA A 315 -8.96 -2.48 29.92
N ALA A 316 -8.38 -3.26 30.83
CA ALA A 316 -8.28 -2.95 32.26
C ALA A 316 -7.16 -1.94 32.61
N GLY A 317 -6.31 -1.55 31.64
CA GLY A 317 -5.19 -0.64 31.86
C GLY A 317 -3.89 -1.31 32.30
N ILE A 318 -3.84 -2.64 32.30
CA ILE A 318 -2.64 -3.42 32.63
C ILE A 318 -1.73 -3.47 31.41
N GLU A 319 -0.45 -3.17 31.58
CA GLU A 319 0.56 -3.26 30.52
C GLU A 319 0.70 -4.71 30.03
N LYS A 320 0.76 -4.88 28.71
CA LYS A 320 0.99 -6.19 28.10
C LYS A 320 2.49 -6.47 28.06
N GLU A 321 2.91 -7.63 28.54
CA GLU A 321 4.30 -8.11 28.44
C GLU A 321 4.76 -8.20 26.97
N ASP A 322 3.85 -8.58 26.06
CA ASP A 322 4.14 -8.68 24.63
C ASP A 322 3.59 -7.50 23.82
N ILE A 323 4.49 -6.57 23.49
CA ILE A 323 4.23 -5.40 22.64
C ILE A 323 4.03 -5.81 21.16
N SER A 324 4.62 -6.93 20.74
CA SER A 324 4.65 -7.39 19.36
C SER A 324 3.38 -8.09 18.91
N THR A 325 2.45 -8.39 19.84
CA THR A 325 1.21 -9.16 19.58
C THR A 325 1.50 -10.54 18.97
N GLY A 326 2.48 -11.25 19.52
CA GLY A 326 2.91 -12.59 19.14
C GLY A 326 3.91 -12.62 17.98
N ARG A 327 4.22 -11.48 17.34
CA ARG A 327 5.06 -11.44 16.14
C ARG A 327 6.51 -11.81 16.41
N ALA A 328 7.03 -11.53 17.61
CA ALA A 328 8.37 -11.93 18.01
C ALA A 328 8.50 -13.46 18.03
N ASN A 329 7.55 -14.17 18.66
CA ASN A 329 7.54 -15.63 18.68
C ASN A 329 7.40 -16.22 17.28
N LEU A 330 6.54 -15.64 16.44
CA LEU A 330 6.39 -16.06 15.05
C LEU A 330 7.69 -15.92 14.23
N PHE A 331 8.47 -14.88 14.50
CA PHE A 331 9.78 -14.66 13.89
C PHE A 331 10.81 -15.67 14.38
N LEU A 332 10.86 -15.95 15.69
CA LEU A 332 11.80 -16.90 16.28
C LEU A 332 11.62 -18.31 15.69
N ILE A 333 10.37 -18.77 15.55
CA ILE A 333 10.08 -20.09 14.94
C ILE A 333 10.51 -20.13 13.47
N GLU A 334 10.34 -19.04 12.72
CA GLU A 334 10.82 -18.94 11.34
C GLU A 334 12.34 -18.90 11.24
N PHE A 335 12.99 -18.29 12.23
CA PHE A 335 14.43 -18.28 12.32
C PHE A 335 14.98 -19.68 12.66
N GLU A 336 14.31 -20.44 13.53
CA GLU A 336 14.61 -21.85 13.78
C GLU A 336 14.50 -22.68 12.49
N ALA A 337 13.42 -22.50 11.71
CA ALA A 337 13.25 -23.17 10.43
C ALA A 337 14.41 -22.87 9.46
N PHE A 338 14.89 -21.63 9.45
CA PHE A 338 16.06 -21.24 8.66
C PHE A 338 17.34 -21.93 9.17
N LEU A 339 17.55 -22.03 10.48
CA LEU A 339 18.73 -22.71 11.04
C LEU A 339 18.72 -24.22 10.74
N GLU A 340 17.54 -24.86 10.74
CA GLU A 340 17.38 -26.26 10.38
C GLU A 340 17.59 -26.49 8.87
N TYR A 341 17.13 -25.57 8.01
CA TYR A 341 17.19 -25.68 6.54
C TYR A 341 17.83 -24.44 5.87
N PRO A 342 19.14 -24.18 6.07
CA PRO A 342 19.75 -22.89 5.76
C PRO A 342 19.93 -22.58 4.28
N ILE A 343 19.98 -23.60 3.40
CA ILE A 343 20.27 -23.40 1.97
C ILE A 343 18.97 -23.21 1.18
N PHE A 344 18.12 -24.22 1.16
CA PHE A 344 16.90 -24.24 0.33
C PHE A 344 15.63 -23.85 1.08
N GLY A 345 15.70 -23.71 2.41
CA GLY A 345 14.54 -23.48 3.26
C GLY A 345 13.68 -24.72 3.44
N ILE A 346 12.65 -24.60 4.27
CA ILE A 346 11.66 -25.66 4.49
C ILE A 346 10.74 -25.88 3.29
N GLY A 347 10.69 -24.91 2.36
CA GLY A 347 9.81 -24.89 1.21
C GLY A 347 8.67 -23.88 1.34
N VAL A 348 8.34 -23.24 0.22
CA VAL A 348 7.23 -22.29 0.06
C VAL A 348 5.93 -22.85 0.64
N GLY A 349 5.31 -22.07 1.53
CA GLY A 349 4.03 -22.34 2.16
C GLY A 349 4.04 -23.28 3.37
N LYS A 350 5.15 -24.00 3.63
CA LYS A 350 5.25 -24.97 4.73
C LYS A 350 5.42 -24.34 6.12
N ASN A 351 5.61 -23.03 6.21
CA ASN A 351 5.75 -22.33 7.49
C ASN A 351 4.57 -22.54 8.45
N LYS A 352 3.35 -22.67 7.93
CA LYS A 352 2.18 -22.90 8.76
C LYS A 352 2.22 -24.28 9.43
N ASP A 353 2.63 -25.29 8.67
CA ASP A 353 2.70 -26.67 9.12
C ASP A 353 3.84 -26.84 10.11
N TYR A 354 5.02 -26.30 9.79
CA TYR A 354 6.18 -26.28 10.69
C TYR A 354 5.85 -25.64 12.05
N ARG A 355 5.09 -24.52 12.04
CA ARG A 355 4.62 -23.88 13.28
C ARG A 355 3.64 -24.73 14.07
N PHE A 356 2.72 -25.38 13.37
CA PHE A 356 1.74 -26.25 14.00
C PHE A 356 2.45 -27.41 14.71
N GLU A 357 3.46 -28.02 14.08
CA GLU A 357 4.27 -29.08 14.67
C GLU A 357 5.02 -28.61 15.94
N LYS A 358 5.58 -27.39 15.94
CA LYS A 358 6.36 -26.87 17.09
C LYS A 358 5.50 -26.30 18.23
N THR A 359 4.30 -25.77 17.94
CA THR A 359 3.53 -24.99 18.92
C THR A 359 2.09 -25.45 19.12
N GLY A 360 1.59 -26.37 18.29
CA GLY A 360 0.17 -26.77 18.26
C GLY A 360 -0.77 -25.67 17.77
N ARG A 361 -0.27 -24.53 17.27
CA ARG A 361 -1.08 -23.37 16.86
C ARG A 361 -0.89 -23.04 15.37
N LEU A 362 -2.00 -22.92 14.66
CA LEU A 362 -2.02 -22.44 13.28
C LEU A 362 -1.98 -20.91 13.25
N ALA A 363 -0.86 -20.33 12.84
CA ALA A 363 -0.70 -18.89 12.67
C ALA A 363 0.03 -18.57 11.36
N ALA A 364 -0.59 -17.71 10.54
CA ALA A 364 0.02 -17.23 9.31
C ALA A 364 1.08 -16.16 9.60
N THR A 365 2.14 -16.14 8.80
CA THR A 365 3.20 -15.13 8.92
C THR A 365 2.67 -13.72 8.64
N HIS A 366 3.17 -12.77 9.43
CA HIS A 366 2.87 -11.35 9.29
C HIS A 366 4.06 -10.53 8.76
N ASN A 367 5.22 -11.17 8.60
CA ASN A 367 6.47 -10.57 8.15
C ASN A 367 7.03 -11.31 6.93
N GLU A 368 7.17 -10.61 5.81
CA GLU A 368 7.71 -11.15 4.57
C GLU A 368 9.17 -11.59 4.67
N ILE A 369 9.98 -10.88 5.46
CA ILE A 369 11.43 -11.09 5.55
C ILE A 369 11.72 -12.44 6.19
N SER A 370 11.12 -12.71 7.36
CA SER A 370 11.29 -13.99 8.04
C SER A 370 10.62 -15.13 7.29
N ARG A 371 9.51 -14.88 6.58
CA ARG A 371 8.93 -15.87 5.66
C ARG A 371 9.92 -16.27 4.57
N LEU A 372 10.53 -15.30 3.89
CA LEU A 372 11.50 -15.57 2.82
C LEU A 372 12.69 -16.35 3.36
N MET A 373 13.22 -16.00 4.53
CA MET A 373 14.31 -16.74 5.16
C MET A 373 13.94 -18.20 5.46
N ALA A 374 12.80 -18.43 6.10
CA ALA A 374 12.36 -19.77 6.46
C ALA A 374 12.04 -20.63 5.22
N GLU A 375 11.27 -20.11 4.28
CA GLU A 375 10.76 -20.88 3.14
C GLU A 375 11.78 -21.09 2.03
N HIS A 376 12.74 -20.17 1.88
CA HIS A 376 13.71 -20.17 0.79
C HIS A 376 15.18 -20.25 1.25
N GLY A 377 15.46 -20.28 2.56
CA GLY A 377 16.82 -20.34 3.08
C GLY A 377 17.67 -19.11 2.69
N SER A 378 18.95 -19.35 2.41
CA SER A 378 19.92 -18.33 1.96
C SER A 378 19.55 -17.73 0.60
N LEU A 379 18.86 -18.48 -0.25
CA LEU A 379 18.29 -17.98 -1.50
C LEU A 379 17.20 -16.92 -1.24
N GLY A 380 16.41 -17.10 -0.17
CA GLY A 380 15.46 -16.08 0.32
C GLY A 380 16.14 -14.80 0.78
N ILE A 381 17.26 -14.91 1.47
CA ILE A 381 18.09 -13.77 1.89
C ILE A 381 18.62 -13.02 0.66
N LEU A 382 19.18 -13.74 -0.31
CA LEU A 382 19.65 -13.15 -1.57
C LEU A 382 18.52 -12.43 -2.31
N ALA A 383 17.34 -13.06 -2.40
CA ALA A 383 16.16 -12.46 -3.01
C ALA A 383 15.75 -11.16 -2.30
N PHE A 384 15.74 -11.15 -0.97
CA PHE A 384 15.47 -9.93 -0.18
C PHE A 384 16.55 -8.86 -0.37
N LEU A 385 17.83 -9.23 -0.40
CA LEU A 385 18.93 -8.28 -0.65
C LEU A 385 18.82 -7.60 -2.01
N ILE A 386 18.39 -8.32 -3.05
CA ILE A 386 18.08 -7.72 -4.36
C ILE A 386 17.00 -6.65 -4.20
N LEU A 387 15.91 -6.96 -3.50
CA LEU A 387 14.82 -6.01 -3.30
C LEU A 387 15.26 -4.79 -2.46
N PHE A 388 16.06 -5.02 -1.43
CA PHE A 388 16.52 -3.99 -0.50
C PHE A 388 17.58 -3.07 -1.13
N LEU A 389 18.62 -3.62 -1.74
CA LEU A 389 19.78 -2.86 -2.22
C LEU A 389 19.56 -2.19 -3.58
N THR A 390 18.87 -2.84 -4.51
CA THR A 390 18.73 -2.33 -5.89
C THR A 390 18.12 -0.92 -5.98
N PRO A 391 17.02 -0.60 -5.26
CA PRO A 391 16.48 0.76 -5.25
C PRO A 391 17.46 1.78 -4.65
N LEU A 392 18.18 1.41 -3.59
CA LEU A 392 19.13 2.28 -2.91
C LEU A 392 20.32 2.61 -3.80
N LEU A 393 20.88 1.60 -4.49
CA LEU A 393 21.96 1.80 -5.48
C LEU A 393 21.49 2.70 -6.63
N PHE A 394 20.29 2.45 -7.17
CA PHE A 394 19.70 3.34 -8.18
C PHE A 394 19.53 4.78 -7.67
N ARG A 395 19.22 4.95 -6.38
CA ARG A 395 19.06 6.27 -5.76
C ARG A 395 20.38 7.01 -5.51
N LEU A 396 21.52 6.32 -5.47
CA LEU A 396 22.82 6.97 -5.43
C LEU A 396 23.14 7.67 -6.76
N GLU A 397 22.83 7.01 -7.88
CA GLU A 397 23.07 7.50 -9.25
C GLU A 397 22.11 8.63 -9.66
N ASN A 398 20.83 8.42 -9.45
CA ASN A 398 19.78 9.39 -9.74
C ASN A 398 19.31 9.92 -8.40
N LYS A 399 19.11 11.24 -8.18
CA LYS A 399 18.58 11.80 -6.92
C LYS A 399 17.25 12.55 -7.08
N LYS A 400 16.64 12.48 -8.27
CA LYS A 400 15.55 13.38 -8.66
C LYS A 400 14.24 13.08 -7.94
N ASN A 401 13.77 11.83 -7.95
CA ASN A 401 12.49 11.44 -7.31
C ASN A 401 12.42 11.82 -5.80
N ILE A 402 11.65 12.86 -5.47
CA ILE A 402 11.43 13.36 -4.10
C ILE A 402 10.64 12.38 -3.21
N TYR A 403 9.90 11.45 -3.82
CA TYR A 403 9.08 10.47 -3.11
C TYR A 403 9.81 9.17 -2.79
N PHE A 404 11.04 9.00 -3.31
CA PHE A 404 11.75 7.72 -3.25
C PHE A 404 11.78 7.11 -1.84
N TYR A 405 12.27 7.86 -0.84
CA TYR A 405 12.41 7.35 0.52
C TYR A 405 11.05 7.07 1.16
N SER A 406 10.02 7.85 0.83
CA SER A 406 8.66 7.61 1.28
C SER A 406 8.07 6.32 0.68
N PHE A 407 8.23 6.10 -0.63
CA PHE A 407 7.77 4.87 -1.27
C PHE A 407 8.53 3.64 -0.76
N TYR A 408 9.84 3.78 -0.56
CA TYR A 408 10.71 2.72 -0.06
C TYR A 408 10.31 2.30 1.36
N ILE A 409 10.08 3.27 2.26
CA ILE A 409 9.67 2.94 3.63
C ILE A 409 8.23 2.43 3.70
N LEU A 410 7.33 2.94 2.85
CA LEU A 410 5.96 2.41 2.72
C LEU A 410 6.01 0.93 2.33
N TRP A 411 6.86 0.55 1.37
CA TRP A 411 7.08 -0.86 1.03
C TRP A 411 7.65 -1.64 2.22
N LEU A 412 8.81 -1.23 2.74
CA LEU A 412 9.58 -1.98 3.72
C LEU A 412 8.79 -2.22 5.01
N LEU A 413 8.13 -1.18 5.55
CA LEU A 413 7.34 -1.33 6.76
C LEU A 413 6.05 -2.13 6.50
N THR A 414 5.44 -2.02 5.32
CA THR A 414 4.23 -2.79 5.00
C THR A 414 4.51 -4.28 4.93
N ILE A 415 5.58 -4.71 4.26
CA ILE A 415 5.93 -6.13 4.19
C ILE A 415 6.33 -6.70 5.56
N ASN A 416 6.74 -5.86 6.52
CA ASN A 416 7.06 -6.27 7.88
C ASN A 416 5.84 -6.40 8.80
N HIS A 417 4.82 -5.54 8.64
CA HIS A 417 3.64 -5.55 9.55
C HIS A 417 2.39 -6.21 8.96
N SER A 418 2.33 -6.38 7.64
CA SER A 418 1.16 -6.87 6.88
C SER A 418 1.53 -7.93 5.83
N ALA A 419 2.82 -8.27 5.71
CA ALA A 419 3.38 -9.12 4.65
C ALA A 419 2.94 -8.67 3.24
N MET A 420 3.04 -9.55 2.25
CA MET A 420 2.51 -9.33 0.89
C MET A 420 1.06 -9.83 0.72
N ARG A 421 0.22 -9.67 1.74
CA ARG A 421 -1.19 -10.14 1.72
C ARG A 421 -2.05 -9.40 0.69
N ILE A 422 -1.77 -8.14 0.41
CA ILE A 422 -2.44 -7.31 -0.61
C ILE A 422 -1.48 -7.00 -1.77
N ALA A 423 -2.00 -6.48 -2.88
CA ALA A 423 -1.20 -6.13 -4.06
C ALA A 423 -0.39 -4.81 -3.90
N PHE A 424 -0.74 -3.97 -2.91
CA PHE A 424 -0.12 -2.67 -2.69
C PHE A 424 1.41 -2.67 -2.53
N PRO A 425 2.04 -3.57 -1.74
CA PRO A 425 3.50 -3.66 -1.64
C PRO A 425 4.22 -3.78 -2.99
N SER A 426 3.66 -4.54 -3.93
CA SER A 426 4.22 -4.71 -5.28
C SER A 426 4.21 -3.38 -6.05
N PHE A 427 3.08 -2.68 -6.01
CA PHE A 427 2.91 -1.39 -6.68
C PHE A 427 3.82 -0.29 -6.10
N ILE A 428 3.81 -0.10 -4.78
CA ILE A 428 4.56 0.98 -4.13
C ILE A 428 6.07 0.77 -4.26
N TYR A 429 6.54 -0.48 -4.23
CA TYR A 429 7.93 -0.82 -4.53
C TYR A 429 8.32 -0.40 -5.95
N GLY A 430 7.47 -0.69 -6.93
CA GLY A 430 7.68 -0.28 -8.32
C GLY A 430 7.83 1.24 -8.49
N LEU A 431 7.09 2.06 -7.71
CA LEU A 431 7.21 3.51 -7.76
C LEU A 431 8.59 4.02 -7.28
N CYS A 432 9.30 3.28 -6.43
CA CYS A 432 10.67 3.61 -6.02
C CYS A 432 11.64 3.61 -7.20
N LEU A 433 11.36 2.79 -8.21
CA LEU A 433 12.30 2.50 -9.30
C LEU A 433 12.16 3.42 -10.51
N LEU A 434 11.21 4.36 -10.45
CA LEU A 434 10.95 5.31 -11.53
C LEU A 434 12.02 6.40 -11.59
N ASP A 435 12.42 6.75 -12.82
CA ASP A 435 13.20 7.95 -13.10
C ASP A 435 12.27 9.16 -13.26
N VAL A 436 12.11 9.90 -12.16
CA VAL A 436 11.20 11.05 -12.11
C VAL A 436 11.90 12.32 -12.57
N ASN A 437 11.40 12.92 -13.65
CA ASN A 437 11.91 14.17 -14.20
C ASN A 437 11.02 15.36 -13.87
N PHE A 438 11.63 16.52 -13.60
CA PHE A 438 10.95 17.78 -13.30
C PHE A 438 10.77 18.69 -14.52
N LYS A 439 11.34 18.33 -15.68
CA LYS A 439 11.17 19.09 -16.91
C LYS A 439 9.69 19.10 -17.29
N THR A 440 9.08 20.26 -17.17
CA THR A 440 7.79 20.58 -17.77
C THR A 440 7.94 20.43 -19.28
N ASP A 441 7.02 19.72 -19.93
CA ASP A 441 6.81 19.94 -21.35
C ASP A 441 6.68 21.46 -21.56
N THR A 442 7.57 21.99 -22.37
CA THR A 442 7.86 23.40 -22.55
C THR A 442 6.60 24.10 -23.09
N LYS A 443 5.70 24.53 -22.20
CA LYS A 443 4.72 25.61 -22.44
C LYS A 443 3.92 26.11 -21.23
N LEU A 444 3.97 25.50 -20.04
CA LEU A 444 3.21 26.02 -18.89
C LEU A 444 3.95 25.86 -17.54
N GLN A 445 4.30 27.03 -16.97
CA GLN A 445 4.65 27.30 -15.57
C GLN A 445 6.10 27.01 -15.12
N GLN A 446 6.68 28.03 -14.45
CA GLN A 446 8.03 28.06 -13.87
C GLN A 446 8.22 26.96 -12.81
N PRO A 447 9.43 26.37 -12.69
CA PRO A 447 9.70 25.29 -11.75
C PRO A 447 9.78 25.81 -10.30
N ILE A 448 9.11 25.09 -9.39
CA ILE A 448 9.01 25.39 -7.95
C ILE A 448 10.16 24.72 -7.16
N ILE A 449 11.02 23.91 -7.80
CA ILE A 449 12.04 23.09 -7.14
C ILE A 449 13.35 23.18 -7.94
N LYS A 450 14.49 23.40 -7.25
CA LYS A 450 15.84 23.32 -7.86
C LYS A 450 16.22 21.84 -8.03
N GLU A 451 16.82 21.52 -9.20
CA GLU A 451 17.20 20.15 -9.60
C GLU A 451 18.03 19.41 -8.54
#